data_AF-A0A5E6N1R4-F1
#
_entry.id   AF-A0A5E6N1R4-F1
#
_cell.length_a   1.000
_cell.length_b   1.000
_cell.length_c   1.000
_cell.angle_alpha   90.00
_cell.angle_beta   90.00
_cell.angle_gamma   90.00
#
_symmetry.space_group_name_H-M   'P 1'
#
loop_
_entity.id
_entity.type
_entity.pdbx_description
1 polymer ?
#
loop_
_entity_poly.entity_id
_entity_poly.type
_entity_poly.pdbx_seq_one_letter_code
_entity_poly.pdbx_strand_id
1 'polypeptide(L)'
;AYKGDPSSKSEAGKTYVVFGKANNSAIDLSVIADVSNPTGGFVINGEAAENYSGWSVSSAGDVNGDGLDDLIVGAPYANPDGKSFAGKSYVVFGKINSSAINLSAIADANNPTEGLL
;
A
#
# COMPACT_ATOMS: atom_id res chain seq x y z
N ALA A 1 -7.01 -1.17 6.70
CA ALA A 1 -8.30 -0.50 6.98
C ALA A 1 -8.75 0.25 5.73
N TYR A 2 -9.77 -0.27 5.04
CA TYR A 2 -10.21 0.27 3.75
C TYR A 2 -10.82 1.68 3.84
N LYS A 3 -11.22 2.15 5.03
CA LYS A 3 -11.62 3.55 5.29
C LYS A 3 -10.55 4.39 5.99
N GLY A 4 -9.31 3.91 6.06
CA GLY A 4 -8.23 4.69 6.67
C GLY A 4 -7.99 5.98 5.88
N ASP A 5 -7.72 7.08 6.58
CA ASP A 5 -7.42 8.38 5.98
C ASP A 5 -5.91 8.58 5.85
N PRO A 6 -5.29 8.33 4.67
CA PRO A 6 -3.95 8.82 4.39
C PRO A 6 -4.02 10.33 4.22
N SER A 7 -3.37 11.05 5.14
CA SER A 7 -3.05 12.48 5.10
C SER A 7 -3.88 13.27 4.07
N SER A 8 -5.06 13.76 4.48
CA SER A 8 -6.02 14.57 3.70
C SER A 8 -6.94 13.87 2.67
N LYS A 9 -6.91 12.55 2.52
CA LYS A 9 -7.84 11.82 1.62
C LYS A 9 -8.82 10.95 2.42
N SER A 10 -10.03 11.48 2.66
CA SER A 10 -11.09 10.78 3.39
C SER A 10 -11.41 9.43 2.74
N GLU A 11 -11.41 8.36 3.52
CA GLU A 11 -11.78 7.00 3.09
C GLU A 11 -11.00 6.46 1.88
N ALA A 12 -9.79 6.96 1.61
CA ALA A 12 -8.97 6.43 0.52
C ALA A 12 -8.47 5.00 0.81
N GLY A 13 -8.35 4.66 2.09
CA GLY A 13 -7.87 3.38 2.57
C GLY A 13 -6.38 3.37 2.91
N LYS A 14 -6.02 2.52 3.87
CA LYS A 14 -4.64 2.21 4.25
C LYS A 14 -4.47 0.70 4.41
N THR A 15 -3.42 0.14 3.83
CA THR A 15 -2.98 -1.23 4.09
C THR A 15 -1.64 -1.18 4.82
N TYR A 16 -1.45 -2.05 5.81
CA TYR A 16 -0.19 -2.13 6.55
C TYR A 16 0.45 -3.49 6.28
N VAL A 17 1.74 -3.46 5.94
CA VAL A 17 2.57 -4.66 5.86
C VAL A 17 3.42 -4.69 7.11
N VAL A 18 3.33 -5.78 7.87
CA VAL A 18 4.01 -5.96 9.14
C VAL A 18 4.98 -7.12 9.00
N PHE A 19 6.27 -6.86 9.22
CA PHE A 19 7.29 -7.89 9.22
C PHE A 19 7.19 -8.72 10.50
N GLY A 20 7.32 -10.03 10.35
CA GLY A 20 7.41 -10.93 11.49
C GLY A 20 8.64 -10.59 12.35
N LYS A 21 8.52 -10.78 13.66
CA LYS A 21 9.62 -10.60 14.61
C LYS A 21 9.67 -11.74 15.61
N ALA A 22 10.86 -12.04 16.10
CA ALA A 22 11.09 -13.16 17.03
C ALA A 22 10.61 -12.88 18.47
N ASN A 23 10.30 -11.62 18.80
CA ASN A 23 9.82 -11.22 20.12
C ASN A 23 8.32 -10.91 20.12
N ASN A 24 7.73 -10.82 21.31
CA ASN A 24 6.29 -10.62 21.49
C ASN A 24 5.91 -9.15 21.76
N SER A 25 6.80 -8.19 21.53
CA SER A 25 6.45 -6.78 21.73
C SER A 25 5.31 -6.37 20.78
N ALA A 26 4.46 -5.43 21.16
CA ALA A 26 3.48 -4.89 20.23
C ALA A 26 4.18 -4.16 19.05
N ILE A 27 3.49 -4.02 17.93
CA ILE A 27 3.91 -3.15 16.82
C ILE A 27 2.90 -2.00 16.77
N ASP A 28 3.41 -0.78 16.89
CA ASP A 28 2.59 0.42 16.76
C ASP A 28 2.48 0.80 15.28
N LEU A 29 1.30 0.64 14.71
CA LEU A 29 1.03 0.94 13.31
C LEU A 29 1.09 2.45 13.01
N SER A 30 1.02 3.32 14.01
CA SER A 30 1.09 4.77 13.81
C SER A 30 2.49 5.24 13.40
N VAL A 31 3.52 4.49 13.76
CA VAL A 31 4.94 4.78 13.49
C VAL A 31 5.59 3.77 12.53
N ILE A 32 4.82 2.84 11.96
CA ILE A 32 5.35 1.79 11.07
C ILE A 32 5.98 2.32 9.78
N ALA A 33 5.62 3.54 9.38
CA ALA A 33 6.18 4.22 8.23
C ALA A 33 7.24 5.28 8.60
N ASP A 34 7.63 5.37 9.87
CA ASP A 34 8.70 6.26 10.31
C ASP A 34 10.05 5.68 9.86
N VAL A 35 10.62 6.27 8.82
CA VAL A 35 11.91 5.87 8.27
C VAL A 35 13.07 6.15 9.25
N SER A 36 12.87 7.05 10.20
CA SER A 36 13.85 7.36 11.25
C SER A 36 13.81 6.34 12.39
N ASN A 37 12.67 5.67 12.59
CA ASN A 37 12.45 4.68 13.64
C ASN A 37 11.66 3.48 13.08
N PRO A 38 12.26 2.68 12.17
CA PRO A 38 11.54 1.62 11.49
C PRO A 38 11.08 0.55 12.50
N THR A 39 9.76 0.39 12.65
CA THR A 39 9.18 -0.55 13.64
C THR A 39 8.81 -1.92 13.05
N GLY A 40 9.37 -2.27 11.90
CA GLY A 40 9.22 -3.59 11.27
C GLY A 40 8.05 -3.70 10.31
N GLY A 41 7.96 -2.79 9.33
CA GLY A 41 6.97 -2.86 8.27
C GLY A 41 6.90 -1.59 7.43
N PHE A 42 5.83 -1.44 6.65
CA PHE A 42 5.51 -0.22 5.91
C PHE A 42 4.00 -0.05 5.70
N VAL A 43 3.58 1.13 5.24
CA VAL A 43 2.19 1.45 4.90
C VAL A 43 2.01 1.64 3.40
N ILE A 44 0.87 1.20 2.89
CA ILE A 44 0.36 1.46 1.55
C ILE A 44 -0.84 2.40 1.69
N ASN A 45 -0.69 3.61 1.18
CA ASN A 45 -1.71 4.66 1.23
C ASN A 45 -2.56 4.67 -0.03
N GLY A 46 -3.87 4.77 0.14
CA GLY A 46 -4.84 4.84 -0.94
C GLY A 46 -4.64 5.99 -1.92
N GLU A 47 -5.03 5.75 -3.16
CA GLU A 47 -4.86 6.67 -4.28
C GLU A 47 -5.66 7.96 -4.10
N ALA A 48 -6.97 7.86 -3.91
CA ALA A 48 -7.90 8.99 -3.84
C ALA A 48 -8.99 8.73 -2.80
N ALA A 49 -9.62 9.80 -2.34
CA ALA A 49 -10.75 9.72 -1.41
C ALA A 49 -11.83 8.79 -1.95
N GLU A 50 -12.49 8.07 -1.05
CA GLU A 50 -13.60 7.15 -1.35
C GLU A 50 -13.27 5.96 -2.27
N ASN A 51 -12.01 5.73 -2.65
CA ASN A 51 -11.62 4.55 -3.44
C ASN A 51 -11.60 3.25 -2.61
N TYR A 52 -11.51 3.37 -1.28
CA TYR A 52 -11.54 2.28 -0.31
C TYR A 52 -10.48 1.20 -0.58
N SER A 53 -9.25 1.62 -0.89
CA SER A 53 -8.14 0.70 -1.14
C SER A 53 -7.83 -0.16 0.09
N GLY A 54 -7.41 -1.41 -0.14
CA GLY A 54 -7.25 -2.38 0.94
C GLY A 54 -8.57 -3.00 1.41
N TRP A 55 -9.62 -2.91 0.59
CA TRP A 55 -10.87 -3.67 0.78
C TRP A 55 -10.60 -5.18 0.72
N SER A 56 -9.74 -5.60 -0.20
CA SER A 56 -9.18 -6.93 -0.29
C SER A 56 -7.66 -6.84 -0.47
N VAL A 57 -6.97 -7.83 0.09
CA VAL A 57 -5.52 -8.01 -0.06
C VAL A 57 -5.26 -9.51 -0.26
N SER A 58 -4.40 -9.85 -1.23
CA SER A 58 -3.91 -11.21 -1.45
C SER A 58 -2.41 -11.18 -1.68
N SER A 59 -1.73 -12.30 -1.38
CA SER A 59 -0.37 -12.52 -1.90
C SER A 59 -0.42 -12.64 -3.43
N ALA A 60 0.58 -12.08 -4.09
CA ALA A 60 0.86 -12.25 -5.53
C ALA A 60 2.03 -13.22 -5.78
N GLY A 61 2.75 -13.63 -4.73
CA GLY A 61 4.09 -14.19 -4.84
C GLY A 61 5.13 -13.13 -5.22
N ASP A 62 6.38 -13.53 -5.39
CA ASP A 62 7.44 -12.69 -5.94
C ASP A 62 7.29 -12.58 -7.47
N VAL A 63 6.63 -11.50 -7.95
CA VAL A 63 6.34 -11.31 -9.38
C VAL A 63 7.43 -10.54 -10.11
N ASN A 64 8.31 -9.84 -9.39
CA ASN A 64 9.40 -9.05 -9.97
C ASN A 64 10.78 -9.76 -9.88
N GLY A 65 10.87 -10.86 -9.13
CA GLY A 65 12.08 -11.69 -8.99
C GLY A 65 13.09 -11.16 -7.98
N ASP A 66 12.69 -10.31 -7.03
CA ASP A 66 13.59 -9.72 -6.03
C ASP A 66 13.75 -10.57 -4.75
N GLY A 67 13.02 -11.68 -4.65
CA GLY A 67 13.03 -12.60 -3.52
C GLY A 67 12.06 -12.22 -2.39
N LEU A 68 11.20 -11.22 -2.57
CA LEU A 68 10.17 -10.81 -1.61
C LEU A 68 8.77 -11.04 -2.20
N ASP A 69 7.85 -11.56 -1.39
CA ASP A 69 6.46 -11.74 -1.83
C ASP A 69 5.78 -10.38 -2.04
N ASP A 70 5.14 -10.22 -3.19
CA ASP A 70 4.37 -9.05 -3.58
C ASP A 70 2.88 -9.20 -3.19
N LEU A 71 2.15 -8.09 -3.27
CA LEU A 71 0.76 -8.01 -2.84
C LEU A 71 -0.15 -7.50 -3.95
N ILE A 72 -1.36 -8.07 -4.03
CA ILE A 72 -2.48 -7.49 -4.79
C ILE A 72 -3.38 -6.74 -3.81
N VAL A 73 -3.63 -5.45 -4.08
CA VAL A 73 -4.51 -4.59 -3.27
C VAL A 73 -5.68 -4.10 -4.11
N GLY A 74 -6.91 -4.39 -3.64
CA GLY A 74 -8.15 -3.97 -4.30
C GLY A 74 -8.70 -2.63 -3.80
N ALA A 75 -9.21 -1.82 -4.72
CA ALA A 75 -9.92 -0.56 -4.48
C ALA A 75 -11.23 -0.55 -5.31
N PRO A 76 -12.32 -1.17 -4.80
CA PRO A 76 -13.52 -1.46 -5.60
C PRO A 76 -14.28 -0.22 -6.04
N TYR A 77 -14.13 0.90 -5.32
CA TYR A 77 -14.85 2.15 -5.62
C TYR A 77 -14.01 3.15 -6.42
N ALA A 78 -12.81 2.76 -6.86
CA ALA A 78 -12.00 3.61 -7.73
C ALA A 78 -12.67 3.86 -9.09
N ASN A 79 -12.40 5.04 -9.66
CA ASN A 79 -13.00 5.53 -10.91
C ASN A 79 -11.96 5.64 -12.04
N PRO A 80 -11.37 4.54 -12.55
CA PRO A 80 -10.41 4.59 -13.64
C PRO A 80 -11.03 5.19 -14.92
N ASP A 81 -10.30 6.07 -15.59
CA ASP A 81 -10.73 6.76 -16.82
C ASP A 81 -12.12 7.43 -16.71
N GLY A 82 -12.49 7.89 -15.51
CA GLY A 82 -13.79 8.51 -15.24
C GLY A 82 -14.96 7.53 -15.20
N LYS A 83 -14.73 6.22 -15.21
CA LYS A 83 -15.79 5.20 -15.10
C LYS A 83 -16.13 4.95 -13.63
N SER A 84 -17.32 5.36 -13.22
CA SER A 84 -17.79 5.23 -11.84
C SER A 84 -17.74 3.78 -11.35
N PHE A 85 -17.06 3.56 -10.23
CA PHE A 85 -16.96 2.30 -9.49
C PHE A 85 -16.52 1.11 -10.35
N ALA A 86 -15.76 1.34 -11.42
CA ALA A 86 -15.18 0.26 -12.22
C ALA A 86 -14.09 -0.50 -11.45
N GLY A 87 -13.53 0.11 -10.40
CA GLY A 87 -12.55 -0.48 -9.51
C GLY A 87 -11.13 -0.45 -10.08
N LYS A 88 -10.15 -0.51 -9.19
CA LYS A 88 -8.73 -0.69 -9.52
C LYS A 88 -8.13 -1.81 -8.67
N SER A 89 -7.16 -2.50 -9.24
CA SER A 89 -6.29 -3.45 -8.53
C SER A 89 -4.85 -3.01 -8.73
N TYR A 90 -4.06 -3.09 -7.68
CA TYR A 90 -2.65 -2.71 -7.67
C TYR A 90 -1.80 -3.92 -7.34
N VAL A 91 -0.73 -4.14 -8.09
CA VAL A 91 0.38 -4.98 -7.64
C VAL A 91 1.35 -4.06 -6.92
N VAL A 92 1.69 -4.39 -5.68
CA VAL A 92 2.61 -3.63 -4.84
C VAL A 92 3.77 -4.52 -4.51
N PHE A 93 4.97 -4.11 -4.94
CA PHE A 93 6.17 -4.90 -4.68
C PHE A 93 6.52 -4.96 -3.20
N GLY A 94 6.94 -6.14 -2.77
CA GLY A 94 7.52 -6.39 -1.46
C GLY A 94 8.78 -5.55 -1.25
N LYS A 95 9.07 -5.21 0.00
CA LYS A 95 10.31 -4.52 0.38
C LYS A 95 10.60 -4.67 1.87
N ILE A 96 11.85 -4.41 2.24
CA ILE A 96 12.32 -4.48 3.64
C ILE A 96 12.43 -3.12 4.33
N ASN A 97 12.37 -2.01 3.58
CA ASN A 97 12.43 -0.66 4.16
C ASN A 97 11.05 -0.17 4.62
N SER A 98 11.03 0.79 5.54
CA SER A 98 9.81 1.34 6.12
C SER A 98 9.19 2.52 5.36
N SER A 99 9.70 2.88 4.18
CA SER A 99 9.14 4.00 3.42
C SER A 99 7.68 3.71 3.04
N ALA A 100 6.80 4.72 3.10
CA ALA A 100 5.42 4.54 2.65
C ALA A 100 5.35 4.32 1.13
N ILE A 101 4.36 3.56 0.67
CA ILE A 101 3.96 3.46 -0.73
C ILE A 101 2.67 4.25 -0.90
N ASN A 102 2.58 5.11 -1.91
CA ASN A 102 1.37 5.85 -2.24
C ASN A 102 0.80 5.30 -3.55
N LEU A 103 -0.40 4.73 -3.54
CA LEU A 103 -1.02 4.17 -4.75
C LEU A 103 -1.26 5.23 -5.84
N SER A 104 -1.35 6.51 -5.47
CA SER A 104 -1.40 7.61 -6.44
C SER A 104 -0.14 7.71 -7.31
N ALA A 105 1.03 7.37 -6.77
CA ALA A 105 2.26 7.32 -7.54
C ALA A 105 2.34 6.12 -8.49
N ILE A 106 1.62 5.02 -8.19
CA ILE A 106 1.54 3.84 -9.06
C ILE A 106 0.53 4.07 -10.19
N ALA A 107 -0.57 4.77 -9.91
CA ALA A 107 -1.63 5.04 -10.88
C ALA A 107 -1.24 6.05 -11.97
N ASP A 108 -0.26 6.91 -11.69
CA ASP A 108 0.26 7.87 -12.66
C ASP A 108 1.21 7.17 -13.65
N ALA A 109 0.66 6.57 -14.71
CA ALA A 109 1.44 5.92 -15.78
C ALA A 109 2.45 6.85 -16.50
N ASN A 110 2.38 8.17 -16.25
CA ASN A 110 3.31 9.17 -16.78
C ASN A 110 4.47 9.51 -15.81
N ASN A 111 4.45 8.99 -14.59
CA ASN A 111 5.53 9.08 -13.60
C ASN A 111 5.56 7.76 -12.83
N PRO A 112 6.04 6.65 -13.43
CA PRO A 112 6.36 5.48 -12.64
C PRO A 112 7.38 5.93 -11.61
N THR A 113 6.98 6.06 -10.34
CA THR A 113 7.96 6.32 -9.28
C THR A 113 9.01 5.25 -9.41
N GLU A 114 10.23 5.71 -9.66
CA GLU A 114 11.39 4.89 -9.95
C GLU A 114 11.37 3.68 -9.03
N GLY A 115 11.36 2.49 -9.65
CA GLY A 115 12.04 1.37 -9.03
C GLY A 115 13.42 1.89 -8.65
N LEU A 116 13.61 2.06 -7.35
CA LEU A 116 14.89 2.44 -6.79
C LEU A 116 15.80 1.22 -7.00
N LEU A 117 16.51 1.26 -8.13
CA LEU A 117 17.53 0.32 -8.65
C LEU A 117 17.05 -1.08 -9.04
#